data_AF-K9KCM5-F1
#
_entry.id   AF-K9KCM5-F1
#
_cell.length_a   1.000
_cell.length_b   1.000
_cell.length_c   1.000
_cell.angle_alpha   90.00
_cell.angle_beta   90.00
_cell.angle_gamma   90.00
#
_symmetry.space_group_name_H-M   'P 1'
#
loop_
_entity.id
_entity.type
_entity.pdbx_description
1 polymer ?
#
loop_
_entity_poly.entity_id
_entity_poly.type
_entity_poly.pdbx_seq_one_letter_code
_entity_poly.pdbx_strand_id
1 'polypeptide(L)'
;RGLVTRTVRQHLNLNNAEQLCRYQGPVLLIRRTKDEIITTTVPEDIMSNRGNDLLLKLLQHRYPRVMADEGLRVVRQWLEASSQLEEASIYSRWEVEEDWCLSVLRSYQAEHGPDFPWSVGEDMSADGRRQLALFLAQKHLQNFEASHCTPFPAQNFQMPWHL
;
A
#
# COMPACT_ATOMS: atom_id res chain seq x y z
N ARG A 1 -26.84 16.59 17.25
CA ARG A 1 -25.67 16.09 16.47
C ARG A 1 -24.80 15.05 17.20
N GLY A 2 -24.83 14.92 18.54
CA GLY A 2 -23.93 13.99 19.27
C GLY A 2 -24.24 12.50 19.20
N LEU A 3 -25.52 12.10 19.14
CA LEU A 3 -25.92 10.68 19.16
C LEU A 3 -25.41 9.92 17.92
N VAL A 4 -25.69 10.43 16.72
CA VAL A 4 -25.25 9.81 15.45
C VAL A 4 -23.72 9.66 15.40
N THR A 5 -22.98 10.73 15.68
CA THR A 5 -21.51 10.68 15.68
C THR A 5 -20.96 9.69 16.71
N ARG A 6 -21.56 9.64 17.91
CA ARG A 6 -21.18 8.68 18.96
C ARG A 6 -21.48 7.24 18.53
N THR A 7 -22.67 6.98 18.00
CA THR A 7 -23.07 5.65 17.53
C THR A 7 -22.18 5.16 16.39
N VAL A 8 -21.91 6.00 15.39
CA VAL A 8 -21.01 5.65 14.28
C VAL A 8 -19.60 5.33 14.79
N ARG A 9 -19.03 6.17 15.66
CA ARG A 9 -17.67 5.96 16.18
C ARG A 9 -17.55 4.74 17.09
N GLN A 10 -18.56 4.47 17.92
CA GLN A 10 -18.51 3.41 18.93
C GLN A 10 -18.98 2.05 18.42
N HIS A 11 -19.85 2.01 17.42
CA HIS A 11 -20.51 0.77 16.97
C HIS A 11 -20.32 0.44 15.49
N LEU A 12 -19.84 1.38 14.66
CA LEU A 12 -19.61 1.15 13.21
C LEU A 12 -18.14 1.27 12.81
N ASN A 13 -17.21 1.23 13.77
CA ASN A 13 -15.79 1.14 13.47
C ASN A 13 -15.40 -0.31 13.12
N LEU A 14 -15.43 -0.65 11.84
CA LEU A 14 -15.01 -1.97 11.34
C LEU A 14 -13.52 -2.25 11.54
N ASN A 15 -12.70 -1.21 11.77
CA ASN A 15 -11.24 -1.27 11.87
C ASN A 15 -10.57 -2.14 10.79
N ASN A 16 -10.88 -1.85 9.52
CA ASN A 16 -10.40 -2.61 8.36
C ASN A 16 -8.88 -2.84 8.36
N ALA A 17 -8.10 -1.87 8.82
CA ALA A 17 -6.64 -2.00 8.87
C ALA A 17 -6.17 -3.05 9.88
N GLU A 18 -6.78 -3.14 11.06
CA GLU A 18 -6.40 -4.15 12.06
C GLU A 18 -6.73 -5.56 11.57
N GLN A 19 -7.92 -5.75 10.97
CA GLN A 19 -8.30 -7.04 10.39
C GLN A 19 -7.38 -7.42 9.24
N LEU A 20 -7.03 -6.45 8.39
CA LEU A 20 -6.11 -6.65 7.28
C LEU A 20 -4.71 -7.06 7.77
N CYS A 21 -4.20 -6.45 8.84
CA CYS A 21 -2.88 -6.78 9.41
C CYS A 21 -2.82 -8.21 9.97
N ARG A 22 -3.94 -8.78 10.42
CA ARG A 22 -4.00 -10.17 10.92
C ARG A 22 -4.02 -11.22 9.81
N TYR A 23 -4.22 -10.82 8.56
CA TYR A 23 -4.27 -11.74 7.44
C TYR A 23 -2.86 -11.98 6.88
N GLN A 24 -2.39 -13.23 6.97
CA GLN A 24 -1.04 -13.62 6.52
C GLN A 24 -0.95 -13.86 5.00
N GLY A 25 -2.08 -13.99 4.30
CA GLY A 25 -2.10 -14.34 2.88
C GLY A 25 -1.82 -13.17 1.92
N PRO A 26 -1.76 -13.43 0.61
CA PRO A 26 -1.58 -12.42 -0.43
C PRO A 26 -2.69 -11.34 -0.43
N VAL A 27 -2.33 -10.06 -0.59
CA VAL A 27 -3.29 -8.93 -0.60
C VAL A 27 -3.02 -8.03 -1.81
N LEU A 28 -4.09 -7.69 -2.53
CA LEU A 28 -4.09 -6.65 -3.55
C LEU A 28 -5.19 -5.65 -3.22
N LEU A 29 -4.81 -4.39 -3.04
CA LEU A 29 -5.73 -3.29 -2.85
C LEU A 29 -6.02 -2.64 -4.20
N ILE A 30 -7.30 -2.42 -4.50
CA ILE A 30 -7.72 -1.68 -5.68
C ILE A 30 -8.17 -0.29 -5.23
N ARG A 31 -7.46 0.76 -5.63
CA ARG A 31 -7.72 2.15 -5.25
C ARG A 31 -8.36 2.89 -6.42
N ARG A 32 -9.60 3.34 -6.22
CA ARG A 32 -10.24 4.30 -7.14
C ARG A 32 -9.60 5.67 -6.96
N THR A 33 -9.08 6.26 -8.03
CA THR A 33 -8.32 7.52 -7.94
C THR A 33 -9.21 8.78 -8.02
N LYS A 34 -10.48 8.65 -8.46
CA LYS A 34 -11.45 9.75 -8.59
C LYS A 34 -12.71 9.55 -7.74
N ASP A 35 -12.63 8.73 -6.69
CA ASP A 35 -13.78 8.44 -5.82
C ASP A 35 -13.90 9.49 -4.71
N GLU A 36 -15.00 10.24 -4.77
CA GLU A 36 -15.35 11.35 -3.89
C GLU A 36 -15.77 10.91 -2.47
N ILE A 37 -16.06 9.63 -2.25
CA ILE A 37 -16.49 9.07 -0.96
C ILE A 37 -15.28 8.59 -0.15
N ILE A 38 -14.25 8.08 -0.82
CA ILE A 38 -13.04 7.56 -0.15
C ILE A 38 -12.00 8.63 0.14
N THR A 39 -12.10 9.80 -0.48
CA THR A 39 -11.30 10.99 -0.22
C THR A 39 -11.88 11.78 0.97
N THR A 40 -11.05 12.55 1.67
CA THR A 40 -11.46 13.25 2.91
C THR A 40 -11.34 14.77 2.83
N THR A 41 -10.90 15.31 1.70
CA THR A 41 -10.77 16.74 1.44
C THR A 41 -11.58 17.14 0.21
N VAL A 42 -11.93 18.44 0.14
CA VAL A 42 -12.63 19.04 -1.00
C VAL A 42 -11.84 20.28 -1.44
N PRO A 43 -11.47 20.43 -2.73
CA PRO A 43 -11.72 19.50 -3.84
C PRO A 43 -11.01 18.15 -3.65
N GLU A 44 -11.38 17.16 -4.48
CA GLU A 44 -10.80 15.82 -4.44
C GLU A 44 -9.27 15.88 -4.50
N ASP A 45 -8.64 15.26 -3.51
CA ASP A 45 -7.18 15.15 -3.40
C ASP A 45 -6.84 13.66 -3.21
N ILE A 46 -6.05 13.11 -4.13
CA ILE A 46 -5.60 11.72 -4.09
C ILE A 46 -4.85 11.40 -2.80
N MET A 47 -4.22 12.40 -2.18
CA MET A 47 -3.54 12.25 -0.89
C MET A 47 -4.47 11.88 0.24
N SER A 48 -5.69 12.39 0.18
CA SER A 48 -6.72 12.20 1.19
C SER A 48 -7.46 10.86 1.05
N ASN A 49 -7.14 10.08 0.01
CA ASN A 49 -7.75 8.79 -0.28
C ASN A 49 -7.42 7.77 0.82
N ARG A 50 -8.44 7.22 1.47
CA ARG A 50 -8.27 6.25 2.58
C ARG A 50 -7.61 4.94 2.17
N GLY A 51 -7.57 4.61 0.88
CA GLY A 51 -6.78 3.48 0.36
C GLY A 51 -5.29 3.62 0.65
N ASN A 52 -4.78 4.86 0.68
CA ASN A 52 -3.37 5.16 1.00
C ASN A 52 -3.05 4.73 2.42
N ASP A 53 -3.87 5.15 3.38
CA ASP A 53 -3.72 4.79 4.79
C ASP A 53 -3.76 3.26 4.99
N LEU A 54 -4.61 2.57 4.22
CA LEU A 54 -4.75 1.12 4.31
C LEU A 54 -3.51 0.39 3.80
N LEU A 55 -2.96 0.80 2.64
CA LEU A 55 -1.71 0.27 2.11
C LEU A 55 -0.56 0.52 3.08
N LEU A 56 -0.41 1.76 3.56
CA LEU A 56 0.67 2.14 4.46
C LEU A 56 0.64 1.29 5.74
N LYS A 57 -0.53 1.11 6.36
CA LYS A 57 -0.67 0.27 7.55
C LYS A 57 -0.33 -1.19 7.28
N LEU A 58 -0.77 -1.73 6.13
CA LEU A 58 -0.43 -3.10 5.72
C LEU A 58 1.09 -3.28 5.60
N LEU A 59 1.75 -2.39 4.85
CA LEU A 59 3.19 -2.50 4.61
C LEU A 59 4.00 -2.23 5.88
N GLN A 60 3.60 -1.26 6.70
CA GLN A 60 4.25 -0.98 7.99
C GLN A 60 4.13 -2.16 8.96
N HIS A 61 3.02 -2.90 8.91
CA HIS A 61 2.85 -4.10 9.71
C HIS A 61 3.68 -5.27 9.16
N ARG A 62 3.61 -5.53 7.85
CA ARG A 62 4.31 -6.68 7.24
C ARG A 62 5.81 -6.51 7.12
N TYR A 63 6.29 -5.29 6.87
CA TYR A 63 7.69 -4.98 6.58
C TYR A 63 8.15 -3.76 7.39
N PRO A 64 8.10 -3.81 8.74
CA PRO A 64 8.36 -2.66 9.60
C PRO A 64 9.71 -1.99 9.36
N ARG A 65 10.75 -2.76 9.03
CA ARG A 65 12.10 -2.24 8.78
C ARG A 65 12.25 -1.60 7.40
N VAL A 66 11.65 -2.19 6.35
CA VAL A 66 11.57 -1.55 5.02
C VAL A 66 10.80 -0.23 5.08
N MET A 67 9.69 -0.22 5.81
CA MET A 67 8.81 0.95 5.93
C MET A 67 9.25 1.96 7.00
N ALA A 68 10.47 1.83 7.54
CA ALA A 68 11.04 2.82 8.44
C ALA A 68 11.53 4.07 7.66
N ASP A 69 11.28 5.25 8.22
CA ASP A 69 11.78 6.55 7.76
C ASP A 69 11.62 6.79 6.24
N GLU A 70 12.71 6.57 5.51
CA GLU A 70 12.87 6.79 4.07
C GLU A 70 11.93 5.94 3.22
N GLY A 71 11.67 4.68 3.62
CA GLY A 71 10.76 3.80 2.91
C GLY A 71 9.31 4.31 2.96
N LEU A 72 8.87 4.75 4.15
CA LEU A 72 7.55 5.37 4.31
C LEU A 72 7.43 6.66 3.49
N ARG A 73 8.48 7.49 3.52
CA ARG A 73 8.49 8.77 2.80
C ARG A 73 8.35 8.57 1.29
N VAL A 74 9.08 7.63 0.71
CA VAL A 74 9.04 7.40 -0.73
C VAL A 74 7.73 6.75 -1.19
N VAL A 75 7.15 5.85 -0.38
CA VAL A 75 5.83 5.28 -0.69
C VAL A 75 4.74 6.35 -0.59
N ARG A 76 4.81 7.26 0.39
CA ARG A 76 3.91 8.42 0.43
C ARG A 76 4.03 9.25 -0.83
N GLN A 77 5.25 9.60 -1.25
CA GLN A 77 5.50 10.33 -2.49
C GLN A 77 4.89 9.62 -3.72
N TRP A 78 5.04 8.30 -3.80
CA TRP A 78 4.46 7.50 -4.88
C TRP A 78 2.93 7.48 -4.84
N LEU A 79 2.32 7.45 -3.65
CA LEU A 79 0.86 7.50 -3.50
C LEU A 79 0.25 8.85 -3.91
N GLU A 80 1.03 9.93 -3.91
CA GLU A 80 0.62 11.26 -4.39
C GLU A 80 0.54 11.35 -5.92
N ALA A 81 1.20 10.42 -6.62
CA ALA A 81 1.21 10.40 -8.07
C ALA A 81 -0.22 10.29 -8.61
N SER A 82 -0.56 11.22 -9.49
CA SER A 82 -1.89 11.38 -10.08
C SER A 82 -2.06 10.61 -11.39
N SER A 83 -0.95 10.08 -11.92
CA SER A 83 -0.91 9.35 -13.18
C SER A 83 0.13 8.22 -13.17
N GLN A 84 -0.08 7.24 -14.04
CA GLN A 84 0.87 6.14 -14.25
C GLN A 84 2.26 6.63 -14.70
N LEU A 85 2.32 7.76 -15.41
CA LEU A 85 3.58 8.36 -15.84
C LEU A 85 4.37 8.90 -14.64
N GLU A 86 3.69 9.57 -13.70
CA GLU A 86 4.31 10.06 -12.46
C GLU A 86 4.78 8.90 -11.58
N GLU A 87 3.95 7.86 -11.42
CA GLU A 87 4.33 6.63 -10.71
C GLU A 87 5.59 6.00 -11.30
N ALA A 88 5.64 5.84 -12.62
CA ALA A 88 6.79 5.29 -13.33
C ALA A 88 8.03 6.18 -13.17
N SER A 89 7.87 7.51 -13.20
CA SER A 89 8.99 8.44 -13.00
C SER A 89 9.61 8.31 -11.61
N ILE A 90 8.80 8.09 -10.57
CA ILE A 90 9.28 7.86 -9.20
C ILE A 90 9.99 6.52 -9.13
N TYR A 91 9.42 5.48 -9.74
CA TYR A 91 10.02 4.15 -9.78
C TYR A 91 11.39 4.14 -10.46
N SER A 92 11.51 4.82 -11.61
CA SER A 92 12.78 4.97 -12.33
C SER A 92 13.77 5.85 -11.58
N ARG A 93 13.32 6.92 -10.91
CA ARG A 93 14.17 7.83 -10.13
C ARG A 93 14.91 7.12 -9.00
N TRP A 94 14.27 6.13 -8.38
CA TRP A 94 14.86 5.34 -7.29
C TRP A 94 15.51 4.05 -7.77
N GLU A 95 15.63 3.87 -9.09
CA GLU A 95 16.32 2.74 -9.73
C GLU A 95 15.86 1.40 -9.16
N VAL A 96 14.54 1.22 -9.01
CA VAL A 96 13.99 0.02 -8.40
C VAL A 96 14.23 -1.20 -9.29
N GLU A 97 15.13 -2.07 -8.86
CA GLU A 97 15.43 -3.34 -9.55
C GLU A 97 14.53 -4.46 -9.02
N GLU A 98 13.57 -4.91 -9.84
CA GLU A 98 12.59 -5.93 -9.44
C GLU A 98 13.24 -7.28 -9.10
N ASP A 99 14.22 -7.73 -9.89
CA ASP A 99 14.89 -9.02 -9.66
C ASP A 99 15.69 -9.02 -8.36
N TRP A 100 16.35 -7.91 -8.04
CA TRP A 100 17.03 -7.73 -6.77
C TRP A 100 16.04 -7.72 -5.60
N CYS A 101 14.92 -6.99 -5.71
CA CYS A 101 13.87 -6.97 -4.68
C CYS A 101 13.31 -8.38 -4.41
N LEU A 102 13.00 -9.14 -5.47
CA LEU A 102 12.52 -10.51 -5.37
C LEU A 102 13.56 -11.43 -4.72
N SER A 103 14.83 -11.31 -5.11
CA SER A 103 15.93 -12.09 -4.56
C SER A 103 16.08 -11.87 -3.04
N VAL A 104 16.06 -10.61 -2.60
CA VAL A 104 16.14 -10.25 -1.18
C VAL A 104 14.97 -10.84 -0.40
N LEU A 105 13.74 -10.65 -0.89
CA LEU A 105 12.54 -11.14 -0.22
C LEU A 105 12.49 -12.68 -0.16
N ARG A 106 12.84 -13.38 -1.24
CA ARG A 106 12.87 -14.85 -1.28
C ARG A 106 13.92 -15.43 -0.34
N SER A 107 15.11 -14.82 -0.31
CA SER A 107 16.18 -15.23 0.60
C SER A 107 15.74 -15.08 2.05
N TYR A 108 15.12 -13.95 2.39
CA TYR A 108 14.59 -13.72 3.73
C TYR A 108 13.49 -14.73 4.10
N GLN A 109 12.54 -14.99 3.21
CA GLN A 109 11.45 -15.96 3.44
C GLN A 109 11.98 -17.38 3.64
N ALA A 110 12.99 -17.79 2.88
CA ALA A 110 13.58 -19.12 3.00
C ALA A 110 14.24 -19.34 4.37
N GLU A 111 14.79 -18.28 4.96
CA GLU A 111 15.47 -18.33 6.25
C GLU A 111 14.51 -18.16 7.44
N HIS A 112 13.52 -17.28 7.33
CA HIS A 112 12.67 -16.85 8.45
C HIS A 112 11.22 -17.39 8.39
N GLY A 113 10.83 -17.98 7.26
CA GLY A 113 9.48 -18.47 7.00
C GLY A 113 8.55 -17.44 6.36
N PRO A 114 7.31 -17.85 6.03
CA PRO A 114 6.37 -17.03 5.27
C PRO A 114 5.58 -16.03 6.13
N ASP A 115 5.59 -16.19 7.45
CA ASP A 115 4.73 -15.44 8.35
C ASP A 115 5.24 -14.02 8.59
N PHE A 116 4.34 -13.04 8.44
CA PHE A 116 4.59 -11.65 8.82
C PHE A 116 4.49 -11.47 10.35
N PRO A 117 5.19 -10.49 10.94
CA PRO A 117 6.00 -9.43 10.30
C PRO A 117 7.43 -9.86 9.93
N TRP A 118 8.00 -9.24 8.89
CA TRP A 118 9.38 -9.46 8.44
C TRP A 118 10.27 -8.28 8.80
N SER A 119 11.39 -8.56 9.46
CA SER A 119 12.44 -7.60 9.79
C SER A 119 13.42 -7.33 8.65
N VAL A 120 13.14 -7.83 7.44
CA VAL A 120 13.91 -7.49 6.22
C VAL A 120 14.06 -5.98 6.11
N GLY A 121 15.28 -5.49 5.83
CA GLY A 121 15.58 -4.06 5.79
C GLY A 121 16.35 -3.51 7.00
N GLU A 122 16.54 -4.28 8.07
CA GLU A 122 17.27 -3.87 9.27
C GLU A 122 18.71 -3.44 8.97
N ASP A 123 19.46 -4.27 8.23
CA ASP A 123 20.86 -4.02 7.87
C ASP A 123 21.03 -3.37 6.49
N MET A 124 19.94 -2.94 5.86
CA MET A 124 19.98 -2.37 4.51
C MET A 124 20.34 -0.89 4.52
N SER A 125 20.92 -0.42 3.42
CA SER A 125 21.07 1.01 3.16
C SER A 125 19.70 1.70 3.01
N ALA A 126 19.68 3.03 3.14
CA ALA A 126 18.47 3.81 2.89
C ALA A 126 17.95 3.61 1.45
N ASP A 127 18.84 3.51 0.47
CA ASP A 127 18.47 3.22 -0.93
C ASP A 127 17.82 1.86 -1.08
N GLY A 128 18.40 0.82 -0.48
CA GLY A 128 17.83 -0.52 -0.54
C GLY A 128 16.43 -0.59 0.09
N ARG A 129 16.22 0.11 1.22
CA ARG A 129 14.88 0.22 1.83
C ARG A 129 13.89 0.97 0.94
N ARG A 130 14.30 2.06 0.29
CA ARG A 130 13.44 2.82 -0.64
C ARG A 130 13.00 1.96 -1.83
N GLN A 131 13.93 1.22 -2.42
CA GLN A 131 13.62 0.33 -3.54
C GLN A 131 12.63 -0.76 -3.14
N LEU A 132 12.89 -1.48 -2.04
CA LEU A 132 11.97 -2.50 -1.53
C LEU A 132 10.60 -1.92 -1.19
N ALA A 133 10.54 -0.75 -0.56
CA ALA A 133 9.29 -0.11 -0.18
C ALA A 133 8.43 0.21 -1.41
N LEU A 134 9.02 0.78 -2.46
CA LEU A 134 8.34 1.08 -3.72
C LEU A 134 7.90 -0.19 -4.45
N PHE A 135 8.78 -1.19 -4.53
CA PHE A 135 8.46 -2.49 -5.11
C PHE A 135 7.24 -3.11 -4.41
N LEU A 136 7.26 -3.17 -3.07
CA LEU A 136 6.16 -3.73 -2.29
C LEU A 136 4.88 -2.93 -2.45
N ALA A 137 4.94 -1.60 -2.50
CA ALA A 137 3.77 -0.76 -2.75
C ALA A 137 3.14 -1.06 -4.12
N GLN A 138 3.95 -1.17 -5.17
CA GLN A 138 3.50 -1.51 -6.52
C GLN A 138 2.85 -2.91 -6.57
N LYS A 139 3.36 -3.90 -5.85
CA LYS A 139 2.78 -5.26 -5.83
C LYS A 139 1.45 -5.35 -5.05
N HIS A 140 1.20 -4.44 -4.12
CA HIS A 140 0.02 -4.48 -3.22
C HIS A 140 -1.06 -3.45 -3.57
N LEU A 141 -0.83 -2.55 -4.52
CA LEU A 141 -1.81 -1.53 -4.91
C LEU A 141 -1.97 -1.46 -6.44
N GLN A 142 -3.22 -1.51 -6.88
CA GLN A 142 -3.61 -1.22 -8.25
C GLN A 142 -4.50 0.00 -8.29
N ASN A 143 -4.12 1.00 -9.10
CA ASN A 143 -4.97 2.15 -9.35
C ASN A 143 -6.04 1.84 -10.41
N PHE A 144 -7.24 2.34 -10.17
CA PHE A 144 -8.36 2.28 -11.10
C PHE A 144 -8.93 3.68 -11.26
N GLU A 145 -8.78 4.25 -12.45
CA GLU A 145 -9.28 5.60 -12.72
C GLU A 145 -10.80 5.58 -12.91
N ALA A 146 -11.52 5.82 -11.82
CA ALA A 146 -12.98 5.80 -11.81
C ALA A 146 -13.54 6.58 -10.62
N SER A 147 -14.75 7.10 -10.79
CA SER A 147 -15.52 7.75 -9.72
C SER A 147 -16.25 6.73 -8.85
N HIS A 148 -17.00 7.23 -7.86
CA HIS A 148 -17.92 6.38 -7.13
C HIS A 148 -18.93 5.70 -8.08
N CYS A 149 -19.42 4.52 -7.68
CA CYS A 149 -20.40 3.71 -8.42
C CYS A 149 -20.03 3.25 -9.85
N THR A 150 -18.84 3.53 -10.38
CA THR A 150 -18.38 2.91 -11.63
C THR A 150 -18.16 1.41 -11.43
N PRO A 151 -18.73 0.50 -12.24
CA PRO A 151 -18.46 -0.93 -12.13
C PRO A 151 -16.98 -1.23 -12.36
N PHE A 152 -16.41 -2.13 -11.55
CA PHE A 152 -15.04 -2.61 -11.79
C PHE A 152 -15.07 -3.70 -12.88
N PRO A 153 -14.30 -3.57 -13.98
CA PRO A 153 -14.33 -4.55 -15.06
C PRO A 153 -13.87 -5.94 -14.59
N ALA A 154 -14.58 -6.99 -15.02
CA ALA A 154 -14.28 -8.38 -14.62
C ALA A 154 -12.82 -8.78 -14.92
N GLN A 155 -12.30 -8.32 -16.06
CA GLN A 155 -10.94 -8.57 -16.53
C GLN A 155 -9.83 -7.93 -15.66
N ASN A 156 -10.19 -6.96 -14.81
CA ASN A 156 -9.26 -6.31 -13.90
C ASN A 156 -9.20 -7.01 -12.54
N PHE A 157 -10.04 -8.02 -12.27
CA PHE A 157 -9.87 -8.86 -11.09
C PHE A 157 -8.66 -9.76 -11.30
N GLN A 158 -7.62 -9.50 -10.51
CA GLN A 158 -6.37 -10.24 -10.56
C GLN A 158 -6.12 -10.90 -9.21
N MET A 159 -5.50 -12.08 -9.24
CA MET A 159 -5.01 -12.70 -8.01
C MET A 159 -3.92 -11.82 -7.41
N PRO A 160 -3.90 -11.63 -6.09
CA PRO A 160 -2.84 -10.86 -5.46
C PRO A 160 -1.47 -11.49 -5.69
N TRP A 161 -0.44 -10.64 -5.74
CA TRP A 161 0.94 -11.08 -5.86
C TRP A 161 1.34 -11.95 -4.65
N HIS A 162 2.07 -13.04 -4.94
CA HIS A 162 2.67 -13.94 -3.97
C HIS A 162 4.14 -14.17 -4.36
N LEU A 163 5.01 -14.30 -3.35
CA LEU A 163 6.47 -14.35 -3.49
C LEU A 163 6.98 -15.72 -3.99
#